data_AF-A0A1G1L4Y2-F1
#
_entry.id   AF-A0A1G1L4Y2-F1
#
_cell.length_a   1.000
_cell.length_b   1.000
_cell.length_c   1.000
_cell.angle_alpha   90.00
_cell.angle_beta   90.00
_cell.angle_gamma   90.00
#
_symmetry.space_group_name_H-M   'P 1'
#
loop_
_entity.id
_entity.type
_entity.pdbx_description
1 polymer ?
#
loop_
_entity_poly.entity_id
_entity_poly.type
_entity_poly.pdbx_seq_one_letter_code
_entity_poly.pdbx_strand_id
1 'polypeptide(L)'
;MNCPMPNLFMEYSCYGGVICLFYARLAITIIAIVFGTLLAWKPKKAIEIQIAIYRPFNWKIEPISMEKEIRNTCIMGLAVLVLGVISLVCILLSLN
;
A
#
# COMPACT_ATOMS: atom_id res chain seq x y z
N MET A 1 -32.28 3.67 -8.08
CA MET A 1 -31.76 4.96 -8.54
C MET A 1 -30.92 4.69 -9.78
N ASN A 2 -31.38 5.17 -10.94
CA ASN A 2 -30.73 4.96 -12.23
C ASN A 2 -29.49 5.87 -12.32
N CYS A 3 -28.33 5.29 -12.64
CA CYS A 3 -27.15 6.05 -13.06
C CYS A 3 -26.91 5.77 -14.55
N PRO A 4 -27.12 6.75 -15.43
CA PRO A 4 -26.60 6.70 -16.79
C PRO A 4 -25.25 7.42 -16.83
N MET A 5 -24.19 6.72 -17.23
CA MET A 5 -23.02 7.34 -17.86
C MET A 5 -22.26 6.28 -18.67
N PRO A 6 -21.84 6.56 -19.91
CA PRO A 6 -21.49 5.55 -20.89
C PRO A 6 -19.98 5.32 -20.97
N ASN A 7 -19.62 4.06 -21.23
CA ASN A 7 -18.47 3.60 -22.02
C ASN A 7 -17.07 4.15 -21.65
N LEU A 8 -16.27 3.34 -20.95
CA LEU A 8 -14.91 3.04 -21.45
C LEU A 8 -14.23 1.80 -20.84
N PHE A 9 -14.75 1.21 -19.76
CA PHE A 9 -14.13 0.02 -19.17
C PHE A 9 -15.18 -1.04 -18.87
N MET A 10 -15.30 -1.96 -19.84
CA MET A 10 -15.48 -3.40 -19.65
C MET A 10 -16.55 -3.82 -18.63
N GLU A 11 -17.70 -4.21 -19.18
CA GLU A 11 -18.77 -4.92 -18.50
C GLU A 11 -18.24 -6.18 -17.79
N TYR A 12 -17.95 -6.08 -16.50
CA TYR A 12 -18.09 -7.22 -15.59
C TYR A 12 -19.44 -7.08 -14.91
N SER A 13 -20.48 -7.56 -15.59
CA SER A 13 -21.78 -7.80 -15.01
C SER A 13 -21.60 -8.83 -13.90
N CYS A 14 -21.61 -8.40 -12.65
CA CYS A 14 -21.35 -9.32 -11.56
C CYS A 14 -21.93 -8.80 -10.24
N TYR A 15 -22.87 -9.57 -9.71
CA TYR A 15 -23.03 -9.83 -8.27
C TYR A 15 -21.67 -10.16 -7.60
N GLY A 16 -20.68 -10.64 -8.38
CA GLY A 16 -19.27 -10.77 -8.02
C GLY A 16 -18.42 -9.49 -8.01
N GLY A 17 -18.93 -8.33 -8.42
CA GLY A 17 -18.17 -7.06 -8.44
C GLY A 17 -17.96 -6.51 -7.03
N VAL A 18 -18.99 -6.61 -6.18
CA VAL A 18 -18.91 -6.20 -4.76
C VAL A 18 -18.01 -7.16 -3.97
N ILE A 19 -18.13 -8.46 -4.23
CA ILE A 19 -17.29 -9.51 -3.63
C ILE A 19 -15.83 -9.34 -4.07
N CYS A 20 -15.58 -9.09 -5.36
CA CYS A 20 -14.25 -8.82 -5.89
C CYS A 20 -13.62 -7.56 -5.28
N LEU A 21 -14.39 -6.48 -5.14
CA LEU A 21 -13.93 -5.25 -4.51
C LEU A 21 -13.64 -5.44 -3.01
N PHE A 22 -14.44 -6.23 -2.30
CA PHE A 22 -14.19 -6.54 -0.90
C PHE A 22 -12.87 -7.30 -0.71
N TYR A 23 -12.66 -8.38 -1.47
CA TYR A 23 -11.41 -9.14 -1.41
C TYR A 23 -10.19 -8.33 -1.87
N ALA A 24 -10.35 -7.49 -2.90
CA ALA A 24 -9.29 -6.59 -3.34
C ALA A 24 -8.91 -5.59 -2.25
N ARG A 25 -9.90 -4.96 -1.59
CA ARG A 25 -9.66 -4.05 -0.45
C ARG A 25 -8.94 -4.78 0.68
N LEU A 26 -9.42 -5.96 1.07
CA LEU A 26 -8.80 -6.76 2.12
C LEU A 26 -7.35 -7.11 1.78
N ALA A 27 -7.08 -7.53 0.55
CA ALA A 27 -5.73 -7.86 0.08
C ALA A 27 -4.80 -6.64 0.15
N ILE A 28 -5.24 -5.47 -0.36
CA ILE A 28 -4.46 -4.22 -0.30
C ILE A 28 -4.17 -3.84 1.16
N THR A 29 -5.16 -3.95 2.05
CA THR A 29 -5.00 -3.64 3.48
C THR A 29 -3.98 -4.56 4.14
N ILE A 30 -4.05 -5.88 3.88
CA ILE A 30 -3.07 -6.85 4.41
C ILE A 30 -1.67 -6.52 3.90
N ILE A 31 -1.53 -6.26 2.59
CA ILE A 31 -0.25 -5.86 1.99
C ILE A 31 0.27 -4.59 2.65
N ALA A 32 -0.57 -3.57 2.84
CA ALA A 32 -0.18 -2.32 3.49
C ALA A 32 0.32 -2.56 4.92
N ILE A 33 -0.37 -3.37 5.72
CA ILE A 33 0.06 -3.70 7.10
C ILE A 33 1.42 -4.41 7.10
N VAL A 34 1.59 -5.41 6.24
CA VAL A 34 2.86 -6.16 6.13
C VAL A 34 4.00 -5.24 5.71
N PHE A 35 3.81 -4.45 4.65
CA PHE A 35 4.83 -3.52 4.17
C PHE A 35 5.13 -2.41 5.19
N GLY A 36 4.10 -1.81 5.79
CA GLY A 36 4.27 -0.79 6.83
C GLY A 36 5.09 -1.32 8.02
N THR A 37 4.82 -2.55 8.45
CA THR A 37 5.59 -3.23 9.51
C THR A 37 7.05 -3.46 9.10
N LEU A 38 7.28 -3.97 7.88
CA LEU A 38 8.63 -4.22 7.36
C LEU A 38 9.45 -2.93 7.26
N LEU A 39 8.84 -1.84 6.78
CA LEU A 39 9.48 -0.52 6.67
C LEU A 39 9.82 0.07 8.04
N ALA A 40 8.92 -0.07 9.03
CA ALA A 40 9.16 0.41 10.39
C ALA A 40 10.25 -0.40 11.11
N TRP A 41 10.28 -1.72 10.92
CA TRP A 41 11.18 -2.62 11.65
C TRP A 41 12.58 -2.74 11.03
N LYS A 42 12.68 -2.77 9.69
CA LYS A 42 13.95 -2.91 8.96
C LYS A 42 14.13 -1.80 7.92
N PRO A 43 14.10 -0.50 8.30
CA PRO A 43 14.18 0.61 7.35
C PRO A 43 15.47 0.57 6.52
N LYS A 44 16.60 0.19 7.10
CA LYS A 44 17.88 0.10 6.38
C LYS A 44 17.84 -0.90 5.22
N LYS A 45 17.29 -2.11 5.43
CA LYS A 45 17.16 -3.11 4.37
C LYS A 45 16.18 -2.66 3.30
N ALA A 46 15.09 -1.98 3.69
CA ALA A 46 14.13 -1.44 2.74
C ALA A 46 14.77 -0.37 1.82
N ILE A 47 15.58 0.53 2.38
CA ILE A 47 16.34 1.53 1.62
C ILE A 47 17.34 0.85 0.68
N GLU A 48 18.06 -0.19 1.13
CA GLU A 48 19.00 -0.93 0.28
C GLU A 48 18.29 -1.61 -0.91
N ILE A 49 17.12 -2.22 -0.67
CA ILE A 49 16.29 -2.81 -1.73
C ILE A 49 15.81 -1.71 -2.69
N GLN A 50 15.37 -0.57 -2.15
CA GLN A 50 14.96 0.58 -2.95
C GLN A 50 16.13 1.03 -3.84
N ILE A 51 17.32 1.24 -3.30
CA ILE A 51 18.51 1.60 -4.08
C ILE A 51 18.80 0.55 -5.16
N ALA A 52 18.71 -0.74 -4.86
CA ALA A 52 18.95 -1.81 -5.81
C ALA A 52 17.94 -1.81 -6.97
N ILE A 53 16.65 -1.60 -6.68
CA ILE A 53 15.58 -1.55 -7.69
C ILE A 53 15.72 -0.30 -8.58
N TYR A 54 16.08 0.84 -7.99
CA TYR A 54 16.15 2.12 -8.71
C TYR A 54 17.47 2.33 -9.45
N ARG A 55 18.54 1.61 -9.10
CA ARG A 55 19.87 1.75 -9.72
C ARG A 55 19.90 1.65 -11.26
N PRO A 56 19.13 0.77 -11.93
CA PRO A 56 19.09 0.71 -13.39
C PRO A 56 18.57 2.01 -14.05
N PHE A 57 17.69 2.74 -13.35
CA PHE A 57 17.07 3.97 -13.87
C PHE A 57 17.83 5.22 -13.41
N ASN A 58 18.35 5.20 -12.19
CA ASN A 58 19.13 6.27 -11.62
C ASN A 58 20.42 5.70 -11.01
N TRP A 59 21.46 5.64 -11.83
CA TRP A 59 22.75 5.06 -11.46
C TRP A 59 23.50 5.85 -10.38
N LYS A 60 23.14 7.12 -10.16
CA LYS A 60 23.66 7.97 -9.07
C LYS A 60 22.75 8.00 -7.84
N ILE A 61 21.79 7.07 -7.70
CA ILE A 61 20.93 7.07 -6.52
C ILE A 61 21.74 6.71 -5.28
N GLU A 62 21.94 7.72 -4.44
CA GLU A 62 22.65 7.63 -3.18
C GLU A 62 21.93 8.43 -2.11
N PRO A 63 21.96 7.94 -0.85
CA PRO A 63 21.28 8.59 0.24
C PRO A 63 22.01 9.89 0.61
N ILE A 64 21.30 11.01 0.67
CA ILE A 64 21.89 12.31 1.06
C ILE A 64 22.36 12.24 2.52
N SER A 65 21.58 11.54 3.35
CA SER A 65 21.91 11.26 4.75
C SER A 65 21.18 10.00 5.20
N MET A 66 21.95 8.95 5.47
CA MET A 66 21.39 7.66 5.90
C MET A 66 20.55 7.76 7.16
N GLU A 67 20.94 8.58 8.13
CA GLU A 67 20.18 8.75 9.37
C GLU A 67 18.81 9.39 9.13
N LYS A 68 18.76 10.42 8.27
CA LYS A 68 17.50 11.08 7.91
C LYS A 68 16.59 10.13 7.14
N GLU A 69 17.15 9.35 6.22
CA GLU A 69 16.37 8.38 5.45
C GLU A 69 15.83 7.25 6.32
N ILE A 70 16.64 6.70 7.23
CA ILE A 70 16.17 5.69 8.20
C ILE A 70 15.00 6.22 9.02
N ARG A 71 15.11 7.45 9.54
CA ARG A 71 14.03 8.08 10.33
C ARG A 71 12.77 8.28 9.49
N ASN A 72 12.92 8.78 8.26
CA ASN A 72 11.79 9.03 7.36
C ASN A 72 11.12 7.73 6.94
N THR A 73 11.88 6.69 6.58
CA THR A 73 11.35 5.36 6.21
C THR A 73 10.64 4.70 7.39
N CYS A 74 11.15 4.89 8.62
CA CYS A 74 10.49 4.40 9.82
C CYS A 74 9.14 5.11 10.06
N ILE A 75 9.11 6.45 10.00
CA ILE A 75 7.88 7.25 10.14
C ILE A 75 6.87 6.87 9.05
N MET A 76 7.33 6.74 7.80
CA MET A 76 6.49 6.30 6.69
C MET A 76 5.92 4.90 6.92
N GLY A 77 6.75 3.94 7.35
CA GLY A 77 6.31 2.59 7.68
C GLY A 77 5.26 2.57 8.80
N LEU A 78 5.47 3.33 9.87
CA LEU A 78 4.50 3.49 10.95
C LEU A 78 3.19 4.11 10.48
N ALA A 79 3.25 5.15 9.64
CA ALA A 79 2.06 5.79 9.09
C ALA A 79 1.26 4.80 8.23
N VAL A 80 1.92 4.05 7.34
CA VAL A 80 1.28 3.02 6.52
C VAL A 80 0.67 1.92 7.38
N LEU A 81 1.38 1.47 8.43
CA LEU A 81 0.86 0.48 9.37
C LEU A 81 -0.40 0.96 10.09
N VAL A 82 -0.40 2.18 10.63
CA VAL A 82 -1.54 2.76 11.32
C VAL A 82 -2.74 2.89 10.39
N LEU A 83 -2.53 3.43 9.18
CA LEU A 83 -3.60 3.54 8.17
C LEU A 83 -4.12 2.15 7.74
N GLY A 84 -3.24 1.17 7.62
CA GLY A 84 -3.61 -0.22 7.32
C GLY A 84 -4.48 -0.83 8.42
N VAL A 85 -4.11 -0.65 9.69
CA VAL A 85 -4.91 -1.15 10.83
C VAL A 85 -6.27 -0.45 10.89
N ILE A 86 -6.33 0.88 10.71
CA ILE A 86 -7.59 1.63 10.66
C ILE A 86 -8.47 1.10 9.51
N SER A 87 -7.89 0.93 8.32
CA SER A 87 -8.59 0.38 7.16
C SER A 87 -9.15 -1.03 7.45
N LEU A 88 -8.38 -1.89 8.11
CA LEU A 88 -8.83 -3.24 8.49
C LEU A 88 -10.02 -3.17 9.45
N VAL A 89 -9.93 -2.33 10.49
CA VAL A 89 -11.03 -2.11 11.43
C VAL A 89 -12.29 -1.61 10.70
N CYS A 90 -12.16 -0.65 9.78
CA CYS A 90 -13.30 -0.17 8.99
C CYS A 90 -13.92 -1.26 8.12
N ILE A 91 -13.10 -2.13 7.49
CA ILE A 91 -13.59 -3.26 6.71
C ILE A 91 -14.37 -4.24 7.60
N LEU A 92 -13.84 -4.58 8.77
CA LEU A 92 -14.50 -5.48 9.71
C LEU A 92 -15.80 -4.90 10.26
N LEU A 93 -15.83 -3.61 10.59
CA LEU A 93 -17.06 -2.92 11.02
C LEU A 93 -18.11 -2.84 9.91
N SER A 94 -17.69 -2.77 8.64
CA SER A 94 -18.63 -2.76 7.50
C SER A 94 -19.26 -4.13 7.20
N LEU A 95 -18.75 -5.19 7.83
CA LEU A 95 -19.25 -6.56 7.68
C LEU A 95 -20.35 -6.91 8.70
N ASN A 96 -20.40 -6.18 9.83
CA ASN A 96 -21.40 -6.29 10.89
C ASN A 96 -22.59 -5.36 10.62
#